data_AF-W1YUC9-F1
#
_entry.id   AF-W1YUC9-F1
#
_cell.length_a   1.000
_cell.length_b   1.000
_cell.length_c   1.000
_cell.angle_alpha   90.00
_cell.angle_beta   90.00
_cell.angle_gamma   90.00
#
_symmetry.space_group_name_H-M   'P 1'
#
loop_
_entity.id
_entity.type
_entity.pdbx_description
1 polymer ?
#
loop_
_entity_poly.entity_id
_entity_poly.type
_entity_poly.pdbx_seq_one_letter_code
_entity_poly.pdbx_strand_id
1 'polypeptide(L)'
;DDVNVSDADARFTDPEQAAEFVHLTGVDSLAIAIGTSHGAYKFKGDPYLDFDRLKKVGELLPDFPIVLHGASSVLPEFVAKCNEFGGNIPGAQGVPE
;
A
#
# COMPACT_ATOMS: atom_id res chain seq x y z
N ASP A 1 3.33 -9.54 28.67
CA ASP A 1 3.07 -8.28 27.97
C ASP A 1 2.11 -8.53 26.84
N ASP A 2 0.86 -8.13 27.06
CA ASP A 2 -0.26 -8.33 26.14
C ASP A 2 -0.29 -7.11 25.22
N VAL A 3 0.41 -7.21 24.08
CA VAL A 3 0.46 -6.12 23.09
C VAL A 3 -0.89 -6.13 22.36
N ASN A 4 -1.83 -5.30 22.80
CA ASN A 4 -3.09 -5.07 22.12
C ASN A 4 -2.85 -4.16 20.91
N VAL A 5 -2.50 -4.77 19.78
CA VAL A 5 -2.39 -4.09 18.49
C VAL A 5 -3.77 -4.14 17.84
N SER A 6 -4.29 -3.00 17.39
CA SER A 6 -5.52 -2.98 16.61
C SER A 6 -5.34 -3.79 15.32
N ASP A 7 -6.37 -4.50 14.84
CA ASP A 7 -6.32 -5.24 13.55
C ASP A 7 -5.95 -4.34 12.35
N ALA A 8 -6.11 -3.03 12.48
CA ALA A 8 -5.66 -2.05 11.49
C ALA A 8 -4.14 -1.83 11.55
N ASP A 9 -3.57 -1.68 12.74
CA ASP A 9 -2.12 -1.51 12.93
C ASP A 9 -1.33 -2.77 12.60
N ALA A 10 -1.90 -3.96 12.83
CA ALA A 10 -1.23 -5.23 12.50
C ALA A 10 -1.00 -5.42 10.98
N ARG A 11 -1.70 -4.66 10.12
CA ARG A 11 -1.63 -4.79 8.66
C ARG A 11 -0.75 -3.76 7.97
N PHE A 12 -0.34 -2.70 8.67
CA PHE A 12 0.46 -1.62 8.10
C PHE A 12 1.88 -1.63 8.63
N THR A 13 2.81 -1.09 7.84
CA THR A 13 4.22 -1.07 8.21
C THR A 13 4.43 -0.17 9.43
N ASP A 14 4.99 -0.72 10.50
CA ASP A 14 5.50 0.08 11.61
C ASP A 14 6.75 0.87 11.16
N PRO A 15 6.76 2.22 11.29
CA PRO A 15 7.89 3.03 10.83
C PRO A 15 9.23 2.72 11.54
N GLU A 16 9.20 2.38 12.82
CA GLU A 16 10.41 2.12 13.60
C GLU A 16 11.00 0.76 13.20
N GLN A 17 10.15 -0.25 13.00
CA GLN A 17 10.58 -1.55 12.46
C GLN A 17 11.11 -1.45 11.03
N ALA A 18 10.54 -0.57 10.19
CA ALA A 18 11.05 -0.33 8.85
C ALA A 18 12.48 0.25 8.88
N ALA A 19 12.73 1.22 9.76
CA ALA A 19 14.05 1.81 9.93
C ALA A 19 15.07 0.80 10.47
N GLU A 20 14.67 0.02 11.48
CA GLU A 20 15.49 -1.07 12.01
C GLU A 20 15.82 -2.11 10.93
N PHE A 21 14.82 -2.54 10.15
CA PHE A 21 15.02 -3.51 9.08
C PHE A 21 16.04 -3.00 8.06
N VAL A 22 15.89 -1.78 7.55
CA VAL A 22 16.85 -1.20 6.58
C VAL A 22 18.25 -1.13 7.16
N HIS A 23 18.38 -0.70 8.43
CA HIS A 23 19.68 -0.64 9.10
C HIS A 23 20.35 -2.02 9.22
N LEU A 24 19.57 -3.04 9.62
CA LEU A 24 20.08 -4.39 9.84
C LEU A 24 20.39 -5.15 8.55
N THR A 25 19.60 -4.93 7.49
CA THR A 25 19.74 -5.71 6.25
C THR A 25 20.57 -5.00 5.18
N GLY A 26 20.69 -3.67 5.23
CA GLY A 26 21.42 -2.89 4.22
C GLY A 26 20.79 -2.98 2.83
N VAL A 27 19.47 -3.12 2.73
CA VAL A 27 18.75 -3.15 1.44
C VAL A 27 18.79 -1.77 0.78
N ASP A 28 18.79 -1.72 -0.55
CA ASP A 28 18.84 -0.46 -1.31
C ASP A 28 17.48 0.24 -1.44
N SER A 29 16.39 -0.46 -1.13
CA SER A 29 15.02 0.07 -1.12
C SER A 29 14.11 -0.79 -0.25
N LEU A 30 12.98 -0.22 0.17
CA LEU A 30 11.99 -0.94 1.00
C LEU A 30 10.57 -0.70 0.49
N ALA A 31 9.84 -1.79 0.28
CA ALA A 31 8.41 -1.73 0.06
C ALA A 31 7.66 -1.62 1.40
N ILE A 32 6.75 -0.66 1.52
CA ILE A 32 5.96 -0.45 2.74
C ILE A 32 4.46 -0.62 2.49
N ALA A 33 3.74 -1.05 3.51
CA ALA A 33 2.28 -1.18 3.52
C ALA A 33 1.64 0.05 4.15
N ILE A 34 1.01 0.88 3.32
CA ILE A 34 0.28 2.10 3.73
C ILE A 34 -1.20 2.08 3.30
N GLY A 35 -1.75 0.93 2.90
CA GLY A 35 -3.17 0.85 2.45
C GLY A 35 -3.39 0.17 1.11
N THR A 36 -2.35 0.03 0.28
CA THR A 36 -2.47 -0.67 -0.99
C THR A 36 -2.50 -2.19 -0.83
N SER A 37 -3.21 -2.86 -1.74
CA SER A 37 -3.12 -4.31 -1.92
C SER A 37 -2.99 -4.66 -3.41
N HIS A 38 -2.71 -5.93 -3.71
CA HIS A 38 -2.49 -6.39 -5.09
C HIS A 38 -3.81 -6.79 -5.76
N GLY A 39 -3.91 -6.56 -7.08
CA GLY A 39 -5.05 -6.98 -7.92
C GLY A 39 -6.00 -5.84 -8.29
N ALA A 40 -7.14 -6.21 -8.88
CA ALA A 40 -8.16 -5.28 -9.34
C ALA A 40 -9.07 -4.75 -8.22
N TYR A 41 -9.01 -5.37 -7.04
CA TYR A 41 -9.81 -5.03 -5.86
C TYR A 41 -8.88 -4.58 -4.75
N LYS A 42 -8.25 -3.41 -4.94
CA LYS A 42 -7.17 -2.97 -4.06
C LYS A 42 -7.63 -2.54 -2.68
N PHE A 43 -8.91 -2.24 -2.54
CA PHE A 43 -9.50 -1.73 -1.30
C PHE A 43 -10.76 -2.52 -0.96
N LYS A 44 -10.93 -2.86 0.33
CA LYS A 44 -12.21 -3.30 0.89
C LYS A 44 -12.90 -2.06 1.47
N GLY A 45 -13.55 -1.27 0.61
CA GLY A 45 -14.11 0.03 0.97
C GLY A 45 -13.42 1.17 0.22
N ASP A 46 -13.51 2.38 0.76
CA ASP A 46 -12.92 3.56 0.10
C ASP A 46 -11.39 3.45 0.04
N PRO A 47 -10.79 3.84 -1.10
CA PRO A 47 -9.34 3.91 -1.22
C PRO A 47 -8.73 4.78 -0.13
N TYR A 48 -7.83 4.19 0.66
CA TYR A 48 -7.14 4.88 1.73
C TYR A 48 -5.64 4.63 1.64
N LEU A 49 -4.86 5.70 1.74
CA LEU A 49 -3.41 5.67 1.87
C LEU A 49 -3.02 6.45 3.14
N ASP A 50 -2.28 5.79 4.01
CA ASP A 50 -1.77 6.34 5.27
C ASP A 50 -0.49 7.17 4.99
N PHE A 51 -0.70 8.41 4.56
CA PHE A 51 0.40 9.34 4.26
C PHE A 51 1.14 9.80 5.52
N ASP A 52 0.51 9.80 6.69
CA ASP A 52 1.16 10.15 7.96
C ASP A 52 2.21 9.10 8.32
N ARG A 53 1.91 7.82 8.10
CA ARG A 53 2.87 6.71 8.22
C ARG A 53 4.00 6.82 7.21
N LEU A 54 3.71 7.10 5.94
CA LEU A 54 4.74 7.32 4.92
C LEU A 54 5.68 8.47 5.33
N LYS A 55 5.12 9.56 5.84
CA LYS A 55 5.90 10.69 6.34
C LYS A 55 6.83 10.26 7.49
N LYS A 56 6.30 9.54 8.48
CA LYS A 56 7.11 9.05 9.62
C LYS A 56 8.23 8.10 9.17
N VAL A 57 7.97 7.23 8.19
CA VAL A 57 9.03 6.40 7.58
C VAL A 57 10.10 7.27 6.92
N GLY A 58 9.70 8.29 6.15
CA GLY A 58 10.65 9.21 5.50
C GLY A 58 11.48 10.06 6.48
N GLU A 59 10.93 10.42 7.64
CA GLU A 59 11.66 11.10 8.72
C GLU A 59 12.73 10.20 9.35
N LEU A 60 12.46 8.90 9.50
CA LEU A 60 13.39 7.92 10.06
C LEU A 60 14.43 7.42 9.04
N LEU A 61 14.08 7.43 7.76
CA LEU A 61 14.91 6.97 6.65
C LEU A 61 15.07 8.09 5.59
N PRO A 62 15.77 9.19 5.93
CA PRO A 62 15.96 10.31 5.01
C PRO A 62 16.70 9.86 3.75
N ASP A 63 16.24 10.35 2.59
CA ASP A 63 16.75 10.04 1.25
C ASP A 63 16.73 8.56 0.84
N PHE A 64 16.09 7.69 1.63
CA PHE A 64 16.02 6.26 1.35
C PHE A 64 14.90 5.93 0.33
N PRO A 65 15.16 5.10 -0.69
CA PRO A 65 14.14 4.74 -1.68
C PRO A 65 13.00 3.88 -1.10
N ILE A 66 11.80 4.45 -1.05
CA ILE A 66 10.57 3.75 -0.66
C ILE A 66 9.81 3.26 -1.91
N VAL A 67 9.33 2.03 -1.86
CA VAL A 67 8.57 1.38 -2.94
C VAL A 67 7.10 1.22 -2.53
N LEU A 68 6.17 1.66 -3.39
CA LEU A 68 4.74 1.45 -3.20
C LEU A 68 4.24 0.33 -4.13
N HIS A 69 4.05 -0.86 -3.56
CA HIS A 69 3.42 -1.97 -4.27
C HIS A 69 1.92 -1.73 -4.46
N GLY A 70 1.34 -2.31 -5.52
CA GLY A 70 -0.08 -2.16 -5.79
C GLY A 70 -0.51 -0.73 -6.10
N ALA A 71 0.39 0.18 -6.50
CA ALA A 71 0.08 1.60 -6.70
C ALA A 71 -0.64 1.93 -8.04
N SER A 72 -0.97 0.96 -8.87
CA SER A 72 -1.66 1.22 -10.15
C SER A 72 -3.07 1.80 -9.97
N SER A 73 -3.42 2.77 -10.80
CA SER A 73 -4.81 3.20 -10.98
C SER A 73 -5.61 2.15 -11.77
N VAL A 74 -6.92 2.11 -11.56
CA VAL A 74 -7.85 1.31 -12.37
C VAL A 74 -8.91 2.27 -12.87
N LEU A 75 -8.78 2.67 -14.14
CA LEU A 75 -9.70 3.63 -14.74
C LEU A 75 -11.05 2.94 -15.05
N PRO A 76 -12.19 3.55 -14.68
CA PRO A 76 -13.51 2.99 -14.93
C PRO A 76 -13.76 2.63 -16.40
N GLU A 77 -13.20 3.39 -17.35
CA GLU A 77 -13.31 3.13 -18.78
C GLU A 77 -12.70 1.78 -19.20
N PHE A 78 -11.56 1.40 -18.60
CA PHE A 78 -10.92 0.13 -18.90
C PHE A 78 -11.62 -1.03 -18.20
N VAL A 79 -12.22 -0.80 -17.04
CA VAL A 79 -13.11 -1.78 -16.41
C VAL A 79 -14.33 -2.07 -17.30
N ALA A 80 -14.97 -1.02 -17.80
CA ALA A 80 -16.11 -1.14 -18.71
C ALA A 80 -15.72 -1.90 -20.00
N LYS A 81 -14.60 -1.52 -20.61
CA LYS A 81 -14.07 -2.20 -21.80
C LYS A 81 -13.74 -3.67 -21.51
N CYS A 82 -13.07 -3.99 -20.43
CA CYS A 82 -12.80 -5.38 -20.06
C CYS A 82 -14.08 -6.22 -19.95
N ASN A 83 -15.15 -5.67 -19.35
CA ASN A 83 -16.43 -6.36 -19.24
C ASN A 83 -17.14 -6.51 -20.61
N GLU A 84 -17.02 -5.54 -21.51
CA GLU A 84 -17.54 -5.62 -22.89
C GLU A 84 -16.92 -6.79 -23.68
N PHE A 85 -15.62 -7.03 -23.50
CA PHE A 85 -14.89 -8.11 -24.19
C PHE A 85 -14.94 -9.46 -23.46
N GLY A 86 -15.91 -9.66 -22.55
CA GLY A 86 -16.16 -10.95 -21.88
C GLY A 86 -15.42 -11.15 -20.55
N GLY A 87 -14.77 -10.10 -20.03
CA GLY A 87 -14.30 -10.07 -18.65
C GLY A 87 -15.45 -9.97 -17.65
N ASN A 88 -15.14 -10.22 -16.37
CA ASN A 88 -16.08 -10.03 -15.26
C ASN A 88 -15.33 -9.44 -14.05
N ILE A 89 -15.14 -8.13 -14.06
CA ILE A 89 -14.44 -7.37 -13.00
C ILE A 89 -15.26 -6.18 -12.48
N PRO A 90 -16.54 -6.38 -12.10
CA PRO A 90 -17.36 -5.30 -11.58
C PRO A 90 -16.77 -4.74 -10.29
N GLY A 91 -16.78 -3.41 -10.14
CA GLY A 91 -16.29 -2.73 -8.93
C GLY A 91 -14.78 -2.77 -8.75
N ALA A 92 -14.01 -3.12 -9.79
CA ALA A 92 -12.56 -3.01 -9.76
C ALA A 92 -12.13 -1.56 -9.50
N GLN A 93 -11.25 -1.37 -8.51
CA GLN A 93 -10.77 -0.09 -8.04
C GLN A 93 -9.26 -0.16 -7.78
N GLY A 94 -8.57 0.86 -8.26
CA GLY A 94 -7.14 1.07 -8.09
C GLY A 94 -6.86 2.26 -7.20
N VAL A 95 -5.60 2.65 -7.08
CA VAL A 95 -5.23 3.89 -6.38
C VAL A 95 -5.86 5.08 -7.11
N PRO A 96 -6.49 6.04 -6.40
CA PRO A 96 -7.02 7.26 -7.02
C PRO A 96 -5.90 8.08 -7.68
N GLU A 97 -6.24 8.80 -8.75
CA GLU A 97 -5.38 9.86 -9.31
C GLU A 97 -5.42 11.14 -8.46
#